data_AF-A0A3G6JH52-F1
#
_entry.id   AF-A0A3G6JH52-F1
#
_cell.length_a   1.000
_cell.length_b   1.000
_cell.length_c   1.000
_cell.angle_alpha   90.00
_cell.angle_beta   90.00
_cell.angle_gamma   90.00
#
_symmetry.space_group_name_H-M   'P 1'
#
loop_
_entity.id
_entity.type
_entity.pdbx_description
1 polymer ?
#
loop_
_entity_poly.entity_id
_entity_poly.type
_entity_poly.pdbx_seq_one_letter_code
_entity_poly.pdbx_strand_id
1 'polypeptide(L)' 'MRLLTSREMMDQMKVSRHFLYELRLECKYSPYSDAVIKLGKRTYRYNEERWEEFLRWQAEEEANHD' A
#
# COMPACT_ATOMS: atom_id res chain seq x y z
N MET A 1 0.42 -1.61 15.39
CA MET A 1 0.44 -2.52 14.21
C MET A 1 -0.90 -3.21 13.99
N ARG A 2 -1.77 -2.59 13.19
CA ARG A 2 -3.00 -3.20 12.65
C ARG A 2 -2.72 -3.72 11.23
N LEU A 3 -3.18 -4.94 10.94
CA LEU A 3 -3.01 -5.59 9.64
C LEU A 3 -4.34 -5.65 8.90
N LEU A 4 -4.44 -4.92 7.80
CA LEU A 4 -5.64 -4.87 6.97
C LEU A 4 -5.60 -5.92 5.87
N THR A 5 -6.74 -6.51 5.57
CA THR A 5 -6.96 -7.29 4.35
C THR A 5 -7.04 -6.35 3.14
N SER A 6 -6.93 -6.88 1.92
CA SER A 6 -7.17 -6.08 0.71
C SER A 6 -8.57 -5.47 0.68
N ARG A 7 -9.57 -6.15 1.26
CA ARG A 7 -10.94 -5.64 1.33
C ARG A 7 -11.02 -4.43 2.27
N GLU A 8 -10.51 -4.57 3.48
CA GLU A 8 -10.49 -3.46 4.46
C GLU A 8 -9.71 -2.26 3.93
N MET A 9 -8.57 -2.48 3.26
CA MET A 9 -7.80 -1.40 2.67
C MET A 9 -8.57 -0.68 1.55
N MET A 10 -9.24 -1.41 0.66
CA MET A 10 -10.11 -0.82 -0.37
C MET A 10 -11.26 -0.02 0.25
N ASP A 11 -11.89 -0.56 1.29
CA ASP A 11 -13.02 0.08 1.97
C ASP A 11 -12.58 1.35 2.73
N GLN A 12 -11.37 1.36 3.29
CA GLN A 12 -10.76 2.49 3.99
C GLN A 12 -10.36 3.60 3.05
N MET A 13 -9.64 3.28 1.98
CA MET A 13 -9.16 4.27 0.99
C MET A 13 -10.21 4.66 -0.06
N LYS A 14 -11.35 3.95 -0.12
CA LYS A 14 -12.39 4.09 -1.16
C LYS A 14 -11.83 3.91 -2.58
N VAL A 15 -10.93 2.95 -2.75
CA VAL A 15 -10.26 2.66 -4.03
C VAL A 15 -10.68 1.33 -4.63
N SER A 16 -10.54 1.22 -5.95
CA SER A 16 -10.77 -0.03 -6.65
C SER A 16 -9.66 -1.06 -6.38
N ARG A 17 -9.97 -2.33 -6.60
CA ARG A 17 -8.97 -3.42 -6.53
C ARG A 17 -7.81 -3.21 -7.49
N HIS A 18 -8.09 -2.67 -8.68
CA HIS A 18 -7.05 -2.41 -9.68
C HIS A 18 -6.10 -1.32 -9.20
N PHE A 19 -6.63 -0.22 -8.67
CA PHE A 19 -5.81 0.84 -8.10
C PHE A 19 -4.96 0.36 -6.92
N LEU A 20 -5.54 -0.41 -5.99
CA LEU A 20 -4.77 -1.01 -4.89
C LEU A 20 -3.68 -1.97 -5.40
N TYR A 21 -3.89 -2.62 -6.54
CA TYR A 21 -2.88 -3.48 -7.16
C TYR A 21 -1.68 -2.68 -7.68
N GLU A 22 -1.93 -1.56 -8.36
CA GLU A 22 -0.87 -0.67 -8.86
C GLU A 22 -0.06 -0.07 -7.69
N LEU A 23 -0.75 0.51 -6.69
CA LEU A 23 -0.10 1.02 -5.46
C LEU A 23 0.78 -0.03 -4.78
N ARG A 24 0.32 -1.29 -4.76
CA ARG A 24 1.10 -2.38 -4.17
C ARG A 24 2.35 -2.70 -5.00
N LEU A 25 2.28 -2.58 -6.32
CA LEU A 25 3.47 -2.74 -7.17
C LEU A 25 4.47 -1.61 -6.89
N GLU A 26 4.00 -0.37 -6.79
CA GLU A 26 4.84 0.79 -6.44
C GLU A 26 5.48 0.61 -5.06
N CYS A 27 4.67 0.26 -4.05
CA CYS A 27 5.13 -0.03 -2.69
C CYS A 27 6.21 -1.11 -2.66
N LYS A 28 6.09 -2.16 -3.49
CA LYS A 28 7.10 -3.21 -3.58
C LYS A 28 8.48 -2.69 -4.03
N TYR A 29 8.52 -1.62 -4.83
CA TYR A 29 9.76 -1.01 -5.32
C TYR A 29 10.19 0.21 -4.51
N SER A 30 9.49 0.54 -3.42
CA SER A 30 9.82 1.66 -2.53
C SER A 30 10.55 1.19 -1.26
N PRO A 31 11.10 2.13 -0.46
CA PRO A 31 11.64 1.84 0.87
C PRO A 31 10.61 1.25 1.86
N TYR A 32 9.33 1.27 1.50
CA TYR A 32 8.20 0.81 2.33
C TYR A 32 7.65 -0.54 1.88
N SER A 33 8.44 -1.35 1.16
CA SER A 33 8.03 -2.68 0.70
C SER A 33 7.56 -3.62 1.82
N ASP A 34 7.95 -3.36 3.07
CA ASP A 34 7.52 -4.06 4.28
C ASP A 34 6.09 -3.69 4.73
N ALA A 35 5.49 -2.64 4.16
CA ALA A 35 4.08 -2.30 4.39
C ALA A 35 3.13 -3.38 3.87
N VAL A 36 3.60 -4.26 2.97
CA VAL A 36 2.79 -5.34 2.36
C VAL A 36 3.36 -6.70 2.74
N ILE A 37 2.61 -7.44 3.56
CA ILE A 37 2.95 -8.79 4.00
C ILE A 37 2.27 -9.81 3.09
N LYS A 38 3.05 -10.62 2.37
CA LYS A 38 2.55 -11.73 1.55
C LYS A 38 2.43 -13.00 2.38
N LEU A 39 1.20 -13.45 2.63
CA LEU A 39 0.90 -14.67 3.42
C LEU A 39 0.68 -15.92 2.56
N GLY A 40 0.61 -15.77 1.23
CA GLY A 40 0.40 -16.89 0.31
C GLY A 40 0.40 -16.46 -1.15
N LYS A 41 -0.07 -17.34 -2.04
CA LYS A 41 -0.05 -17.07 -3.50
C LYS A 41 -0.80 -15.80 -3.89
N ARG A 42 -1.92 -15.51 -3.21
CA ARG A 42 -2.79 -14.35 -3.49
C ARG A 42 -3.29 -13.64 -2.23
N THR A 43 -2.73 -13.95 -1.07
CA THR A 43 -3.17 -13.40 0.21
C THR A 43 -2.15 -12.38 0.69
N TYR A 44 -2.63 -11.15 0.91
CA TYR A 44 -1.82 -10.03 1.37
C TYR A 44 -2.44 -9.43 2.62
N ARG A 45 -1.59 -8.89 3.49
CA ARG A 45 -1.94 -8.02 4.60
C ARG A 45 -1.16 -6.73 4.48
N TYR A 46 -1.79 -5.63 4.86
CA TYR A 46 -1.21 -4.31 4.82
C TYR A 46 -1.00 -3.84 6.24
N ASN A 47 0.25 -3.51 6.59
CA ASN A 47 0.54 -2.83 7.84
C ASN A 47 0.07 -1.38 7.71
N GLU A 48 -0.99 -1.03 8.44
CA GLU A 48 -1.68 0.26 8.30
C GLU A 48 -0.72 1.45 8.47
N GLU A 49 0.08 1.45 9.54
CA GLU A 49 1.02 2.54 9.85
C GLU A 49 2.09 2.70 8.75
N ARG A 50 2.70 1.59 8.31
CA ARG A 50 3.72 1.62 7.25
C ARG A 50 3.14 1.96 5.88
N TRP A 51 1.89 1.57 5.63
CA TRP A 51 1.19 1.91 4.40
C TRP A 51 0.87 3.41 4.32
N GLU A 52 0.50 4.04 5.44
CA GLU A 52 0.34 5.49 5.50
C GLU A 52 1.65 6.23 5.25
N GLU A 53 2.77 5.74 5.79
CA GLU A 53 4.09 6.30 5.48
C GLU A 53 4.46 6.16 4.01
N PHE A 54 4.15 5.02 3.39
CA PHE A 54 4.31 4.82 1.94
C PHE A 54 3.53 5.86 1.13
N LEU A 55 2.26 6.11 1.47
CA LEU A 55 1.43 7.07 0.75
C LEU A 55 1.94 8.51 0.91
N ARG A 56 2.45 8.87 2.10
CA ARG A 56 3.09 10.18 2.31
C ARG A 56 4.34 10.34 1.45
N TRP A 57 5.21 9.34 1.46
CA TRP A 57 6.42 9.33 0.63
C TRP A 57 6.08 9.43 -0.87
N GLN A 58 5.08 8.68 -1.34
CA GLN A 58 4.64 8.75 -2.73
C GLN A 58 4.17 10.16 -3.12
N ALA A 59 3.39 10.81 -2.27
CA ALA A 59 2.93 12.17 -2.50
C ALA A 59 4.09 13.20 -2.53
N GLU A 60 5.11 13.00 -1.69
CA GLU A 60 6.32 13.82 -1.69
C GLU A 60 7.15 13.62 -2.96
N GLU A 61 7.33 12.37 -3.42
CA GLU A 61 8.03 12.08 -4.67
C GLU A 61 7.30 12.70 -5.88
N GLU A 62 5.98 12.55 -5.97
CA GLU A 62 5.19 13.18 -7.04
C GLU A 62 5.35 14.71 -7.04
N ALA A 63 5.33 15.35 -5.87
CA ALA A 63 5.51 16.80 -5.75
C ALA A 63 6.93 17.29 -6.08
N ASN A 64 7.96 16.44 -5.95
CA ASN A 64 9.35 16.78 -6.26
C ASN A 64 9.70 16.58 -7.75
N HIS A 65 8.84 15.90 -8.50
CA HIS A 65 9.03 15.58 -9.92
C HIS A 65 8.20 16.46 -10.87
N ASP A 66 7.39 17.39 -10.34
CA ASP A 66 6.70 18.49 -11.05
C ASP A 66 7.49 19.82 -10.98
#